data_AF-A0A2D6W2Z1-F1
#
_entry.id   AF-A0A2D6W2Z1-F1
#
_cell.length_a   1.000
_cell.length_b   1.000
_cell.length_c   1.000
_cell.angle_alpha   90.00
_cell.angle_beta   90.00
_cell.angle_gamma   90.00
#
_symmetry.space_group_name_H-M   'P 1'
#
loop_
_entity.id
_entity.type
_entity.pdbx_description
1 polymer ?
#
loop_
_entity_poly.entity_id
_entity_poly.type
_entity_poly.pdbx_seq_one_letter_code
_entity_poly.pdbx_strand_id
1 'polypeptide(L)' 'MVKASKLIILFLVVLMVVFAGCNAKETEMQQEYNKCTSVCSSTLEDDFVTLDLCMEECKKEFPKEG' A
#
# COMPACT_ATOMS: atom_id res chain seq x y z
N MET A 1 23.01 -19.21 29.70
CA MET A 1 23.06 -18.44 28.42
C MET A 1 22.01 -18.91 27.40
N VAL A 2 21.67 -20.21 27.28
CA VAL A 2 20.74 -20.74 26.25
C VAL A 2 19.29 -20.23 26.36
N LYS A 3 18.80 -19.85 27.55
CA LYS A 3 17.40 -19.40 27.75
C LYS A 3 17.08 -18.04 27.10
N ALA A 4 18.02 -17.10 27.11
CA ALA A 4 17.84 -15.77 26.52
C ALA A 4 17.81 -15.83 24.97
N SER A 5 18.63 -16.71 24.38
CA SER A 5 18.69 -16.90 22.93
C SER A 5 17.36 -17.40 22.35
N LYS A 6 16.63 -18.27 23.06
CA LYS A 6 15.31 -18.75 22.62
C LYS A 6 14.26 -17.62 22.60
N LEU A 7 14.31 -16.70 23.56
CA LEU A 7 13.41 -15.54 23.62
C LEU A 7 13.69 -14.54 22.49
N ILE A 8 14.96 -14.31 22.16
CA ILE A 8 15.36 -13.42 21.05
C ILE A 8 14.85 -13.97 19.71
N ILE A 9 15.02 -15.28 19.47
CA ILE A 9 14.53 -15.93 18.25
C ILE A 9 13.01 -15.82 18.16
N LEU A 10 12.29 -16.05 19.27
CA LEU A 10 10.84 -15.94 19.29
C LEU A 10 10.37 -14.50 18.99
N PHE A 11 11.07 -13.50 19.53
CA PHE A 11 10.79 -12.09 19.24
C PHE A 11 11.03 -11.73 17.78
N LEU A 12 12.11 -12.23 17.17
CA LEU A 12 12.41 -12.00 15.75
C LEU A 12 11.34 -12.62 14.83
N VAL A 13 10.84 -13.81 15.16
CA VAL A 13 9.76 -14.47 14.38
C VAL A 13 8.47 -13.66 14.47
N VAL A 14 8.11 -13.15 15.65
CA VAL A 14 6.92 -12.30 15.82
C VAL A 14 7.06 -11.01 15.00
N LEU A 15 8.24 -10.38 15.01
CA LEU A 15 8.50 -9.19 14.20
C LEU A 15 8.34 -9.50 12.70
N MET A 16 8.90 -10.60 12.19
CA MET A 16 8.76 -10.97 10.77
C MET A 16 7.29 -11.11 10.34
N VAL A 17 6.44 -11.72 11.17
CA VAL A 17 5.01 -11.90 10.87
C VAL A 17 4.29 -10.55 10.81
N VAL A 18 4.59 -9.64 11.75
CA VAL A 18 4.00 -8.30 11.77
C VAL A 18 4.43 -7.47 10.56
N PHE A 19 5.72 -7.48 10.21
CA PHE A 19 6.22 -6.76 9.04
C PHE A 19 5.63 -7.29 7.73
N ALA A 20 5.51 -8.62 7.57
CA ALA A 20 4.91 -9.22 6.39
C ALA A 20 3.42 -8.84 6.23
N GLY A 21 2.66 -8.81 7.33
CA GLY A 21 1.25 -8.42 7.30
C GLY A 21 1.02 -6.93 7.00
N CYS A 22 1.92 -6.05 7.44
CA CYS A 22 1.82 -4.61 7.17
C CYS A 22 2.11 -4.29 5.70
N ASN A 23 3.17 -4.86 5.14
CA ASN A 23 3.54 -4.64 3.73
C ASN A 23 2.48 -5.15 2.75
N ALA A 24 1.77 -6.24 3.11
CA ALA A 24 0.71 -6.79 2.27
C ALA A 24 -0.45 -5.80 2.07
N LYS A 25 -0.87 -5.10 3.13
CA LYS A 25 -1.96 -4.11 3.06
C LYS A 25 -1.58 -2.86 2.28
N GLU A 26 -0.36 -2.36 2.48
CA GLU A 26 0.16 -1.21 1.73
C GLU A 26 0.25 -1.53 0.23
N THR A 27 0.68 -2.75 -0.10
CA THR A 27 0.76 -3.21 -1.50
C THR A 27 -0.63 -3.32 -2.16
N GLU A 28 -1.64 -3.80 -1.43
CA GLU A 28 -3.02 -3.93 -1.93
C GLU A 28 -3.64 -2.55 -2.23
N MET A 29 -3.51 -1.61 -1.29
CA MET A 29 -3.97 -0.21 -1.47
C MET A 29 -3.26 0.47 -2.65
N GLN A 30 -1.95 0.24 -2.80
CA GLN A 30 -1.20 0.76 -3.93
C GLN A 30 -1.67 0.19 -5.27
N GLN A 31 -2.03 -1.10 -5.28
CA GLN A 31 -2.51 -1.77 -6.47
C GLN A 31 -3.88 -1.24 -6.90
N GLU A 32 -4.79 -1.01 -5.95
CA GLU A 32 -6.12 -0.43 -6.24
C GLU A 32 -6.01 1.03 -6.72
N TYR A 33 -5.14 1.83 -6.10
CA TYR A 33 -4.82 3.19 -6.59
C TYR A 33 -4.32 3.17 -8.04
N ASN A 34 -3.41 2.25 -8.38
CA ASN A 34 -2.87 2.13 -9.74
C ASN A 34 -3.95 1.71 -10.75
N LYS A 35 -4.87 0.82 -10.37
CA LYS A 35 -6.02 0.46 -11.22
C LYS A 35 -6.92 1.66 -11.48
N CYS A 36 -7.28 2.40 -10.43
CA CYS A 36 -8.15 3.57 -10.53
C CYS A 36 -7.54 4.64 -11.44
N THR A 37 -6.27 5.00 -11.20
CA THR A 37 -5.55 5.99 -12.01
C THR A 37 -5.32 5.54 -13.45
N SER A 38 -5.12 4.24 -13.69
CA SER A 38 -5.04 3.70 -15.05
C SER A 38 -6.31 3.96 -15.86
N VAL A 39 -7.50 3.87 -15.23
CA VAL A 39 -8.77 4.17 -15.89
C VAL A 39 -8.85 5.65 -16.22
N CYS A 40 -8.52 6.53 -15.27
CA CYS A 40 -8.46 7.98 -15.47
C CYS A 40 -7.55 8.32 -16.68
N SER A 41 -6.32 7.82 -16.70
CA SER A 41 -5.36 8.08 -17.78
C SER A 41 -5.84 7.55 -19.14
N SER A 42 -6.50 6.39 -19.18
CA SER A 42 -7.00 5.81 -20.43
C SER A 42 -8.24 6.50 -21.00
N THR A 43 -9.01 7.20 -20.16
CA THR A 43 -10.29 7.81 -20.54
C THR A 43 -10.16 9.31 -20.77
N LEU A 44 -9.24 9.97 -20.08
CA LEU A 44 -9.12 11.43 -20.00
C LEU A 44 -7.77 11.94 -20.53
N GLU A 45 -7.16 11.22 -21.46
CA GLU A 45 -5.81 11.50 -22.00
C GLU A 45 -5.65 12.95 -22.50
N ASP A 46 -6.70 13.51 -23.13
CA ASP A 46 -6.69 14.87 -23.69
C ASP A 46 -7.32 15.93 -22.76
N ASP A 47 -7.93 15.52 -21.64
CA ASP A 47 -8.59 16.42 -20.68
C ASP A 47 -7.82 16.46 -19.36
N PHE A 48 -6.78 17.29 -19.33
CA PHE A 48 -5.85 17.43 -18.22
C PHE A 48 -6.52 17.83 -16.90
N VAL A 49 -7.57 18.65 -16.93
CA VAL A 49 -8.23 19.12 -15.70
C VAL A 49 -9.09 18.01 -15.12
N THR A 50 -9.87 17.34 -15.96
CA THR A 50 -10.71 16.22 -15.53
C THR A 50 -9.85 15.02 -15.12
N LEU A 51 -8.70 14.80 -15.78
CA LEU A 51 -7.71 13.81 -15.39
C LEU A 51 -7.19 14.06 -13.97
N ASP A 52 -6.81 15.30 -13.66
CA ASP A 52 -6.30 15.67 -12.33
C ASP A 52 -7.35 15.46 -11.23
N LEU A 53 -8.60 15.89 -11.49
CA LEU A 53 -9.74 15.65 -10.59
C LEU A 53 -9.99 14.15 -10.38
N CYS A 54 -9.93 13.34 -11.45
CA CYS A 54 -10.12 11.89 -11.37
C CYS A 54 -9.03 11.23 -10.52
N MET A 55 -7.76 11.64 -10.70
CA MET A 55 -6.65 11.14 -9.89
C MET A 55 -6.74 11.59 -8.43
N GLU A 56 -7.28 12.78 -8.16
CA GLU A 56 -7.53 13.27 -6.80
C GLU A 56 -8.58 12.43 -6.07
N GLU A 57 -9.68 12.08 -6.75
CA GLU A 57 -10.71 11.19 -6.19
C GLU A 57 -10.15 9.79 -5.92
N CYS A 58 -9.37 9.22 -6.85
CA CYS A 58 -8.68 7.95 -6.62
C CYS A 58 -7.77 7.98 -5.38
N LYS A 59 -7.13 9.12 -5.10
CA LYS A 59 -6.27 9.31 -3.93
C LYS A 59 -7.07 9.45 -2.63
N LYS A 60 -8.28 10.01 -2.68
CA LYS A 60 -9.19 10.10 -1.52
C LYS A 60 -9.73 8.72 -1.15
N GLU A 61 -10.05 7.90 -2.14
CA GLU A 61 -10.61 6.56 -1.94
C GLU A 61 -9.55 5.52 -1.55
N PHE A 62 -8.35 5.62 -2.14
CA PHE A 62 -7.20 4.77 -1.82
C PHE A 62 -6.06 5.62 -1.26
N PRO A 63 -6.20 6.13 -0.03
CA PRO A 63 -5.13 6.88 0.60
C PRO A 63 -3.93 5.96 0.73
N LYS A 64 -2.80 6.36 0.14
CA LYS A 64 -1.49 5.86 0.56
C LYS A 64 -1.33 6.29 2.02
N GLU A 65 -1.71 5.43 2.96
CA GLU A 65 -1.36 5.64 4.36
C GLU A 65 0.17 5.72 4.43
N GLY A 66 0.66 6.79 5.05
CA GLY A 66 2.09 7.02 5.30
C GLY A 66 2.56 6.41 6.60
#